data_AF-A0A7Y3D2J0-F1
#
_entry.id   AF-A0A7Y3D2J0-F1
#
_cell.length_a   1.000
_cell.length_b   1.000
_cell.length_c   1.000
_cell.angle_alpha   90.00
_cell.angle_beta   90.00
_cell.angle_gamma   90.00
#
_symmetry.space_group_name_H-M   'P 1'
#
loop_
_entity.id
_entity.type
_entity.pdbx_description
1 polymer ?
#
loop_
_entity_poly.entity_id
_entity_poly.type
_entity_poly.pdbx_seq_one_letter_code
_entity_poly.pdbx_strand_id
1 'polypeptide(L)'
;LSQLMKRHKKLIQEEGKLEQKKKELDFKKSKIELPERGVETIFRVALRNHITLSDIADTKANILLSVNAIIISVALSNLLPKLDNPSNQYLVYPTIVFLFFTVVSMVLSVLATRPNVTKGKFSKQDVADKKVNLLFFGNFHQMQLDEFQWAMKEMMKDRDYLYSSLTKDLYFLGLVLNRKYGLLRMTYSVFMVGIVISVIAFAIAFQTSGGAVSI
;
A
#
# COMPACT_ATOMS: atom_id res chain seq x y z
N LEU A 1 -74.20 -26.83 2.44
CA LEU A 1 -73.38 -27.18 1.25
C LEU A 1 -72.79 -25.97 0.51
N SER A 2 -73.60 -25.01 0.04
CA SER A 2 -73.11 -23.83 -0.73
C SER A 2 -72.06 -22.97 0.00
N GLN A 3 -72.26 -22.69 1.30
CA GLN A 3 -71.31 -21.91 2.10
C GLN A 3 -69.96 -22.62 2.31
N LEU A 4 -69.95 -23.95 2.45
CA LEU A 4 -68.73 -24.75 2.59
C LEU A 4 -67.91 -24.73 1.30
N MET A 5 -68.56 -24.84 0.14
CA MET A 5 -67.87 -24.75 -1.16
C MET A 5 -67.27 -23.36 -1.41
N LYS A 6 -67.97 -22.28 -1.03
CA LYS A 6 -67.42 -20.91 -1.10
C LYS A 6 -66.19 -20.76 -0.21
N ARG A 7 -66.22 -21.32 1.00
CA ARG A 7 -65.09 -21.26 1.96
C ARG A 7 -63.89 -22.03 1.44
N HIS A 8 -64.10 -23.23 0.90
CA HIS A 8 -63.05 -24.05 0.30
C HIS A 8 -62.40 -23.37 -0.92
N LYS A 9 -63.21 -22.79 -1.82
CA LYS A 9 -62.68 -22.04 -2.98
C LYS A 9 -61.86 -20.81 -2.57
N LYS A 10 -62.25 -20.15 -1.47
CA LYS A 10 -61.51 -19.01 -0.91
C LYS A 10 -60.17 -19.45 -0.28
N LEU A 11 -60.15 -20.58 0.42
CA LEU A 11 -58.92 -21.15 1.00
C LEU A 11 -57.91 -21.54 -0.08
N ILE A 12 -58.35 -22.20 -1.16
CA ILE A 12 -57.47 -22.54 -2.30
C ILE A 12 -56.89 -21.27 -2.95
N GLN A 13 -57.69 -20.22 -3.06
CA GLN A 13 -57.24 -18.94 -3.62
C GLN A 13 -56.25 -18.21 -2.69
N GLU A 14 -56.42 -18.32 -1.38
CA GLU A 14 -55.49 -17.77 -0.38
C GLU A 14 -54.18 -18.56 -0.33
N GLU A 15 -54.22 -19.89 -0.42
CA GLU A 15 -53.03 -20.75 -0.53
C GLU A 15 -52.21 -20.44 -1.79
N GLY A 16 -52.86 -20.30 -2.95
CA GLY A 16 -52.19 -19.91 -4.20
C GLY A 16 -51.50 -18.54 -4.13
N LYS A 17 -52.12 -17.57 -3.43
CA LYS A 17 -51.51 -16.26 -3.15
C LYS A 17 -50.34 -16.36 -2.18
N LEU A 18 -50.44 -17.23 -1.17
CA LEU A 18 -49.36 -17.44 -0.19
C LEU A 18 -48.14 -18.12 -0.84
N GLU A 19 -48.38 -19.10 -1.70
CA GLU A 19 -47.39 -19.78 -2.54
C GLU A 19 -46.65 -18.80 -3.45
N GLN A 20 -47.38 -17.93 -4.15
CA GLN A 20 -46.77 -16.87 -4.98
C GLN A 20 -45.95 -15.90 -4.15
N LYS A 21 -46.46 -15.48 -2.98
CA LYS A 21 -45.75 -14.55 -2.08
C LYS A 21 -44.50 -15.19 -1.48
N LYS A 22 -44.53 -16.49 -1.17
CA LYS A 22 -43.33 -17.26 -0.77
C LYS A 22 -42.31 -17.34 -1.90
N LYS A 23 -42.74 -17.67 -3.12
CA LYS A 23 -41.85 -17.71 -4.31
C LYS A 23 -41.22 -16.35 -4.61
N GLU A 24 -41.97 -15.26 -4.48
CA GLU A 24 -41.42 -13.90 -4.60
C GLU A 24 -40.44 -13.56 -3.48
N LEU A 25 -40.72 -13.97 -2.23
CA LEU A 25 -39.85 -13.74 -1.08
C LEU A 25 -38.55 -14.55 -1.19
N ASP A 26 -38.62 -15.79 -1.66
CA ASP A 26 -37.45 -16.64 -1.88
C ASP A 26 -36.60 -16.12 -3.03
N PHE A 27 -37.20 -15.66 -4.13
CA PHE A 27 -36.51 -14.99 -5.23
C PHE A 27 -35.91 -13.63 -4.82
N LYS A 28 -36.56 -12.89 -3.92
CA LYS A 28 -35.99 -11.67 -3.32
C LYS A 28 -34.85 -11.99 -2.37
N LYS A 29 -34.95 -13.05 -1.56
CA LYS A 29 -33.88 -13.52 -0.66
C LYS A 29 -32.64 -13.97 -1.43
N SER A 30 -32.79 -14.69 -2.53
CA SER A 30 -31.66 -15.06 -3.40
C SER A 30 -31.01 -13.85 -4.07
N LYS A 31 -31.72 -12.71 -4.18
CA LYS A 31 -31.17 -11.42 -4.61
C LYS A 31 -30.54 -10.58 -3.49
N ILE A 32 -30.78 -10.94 -2.22
CA ILE A 32 -30.27 -10.24 -1.03
C ILE A 32 -28.91 -10.78 -0.56
N GLU A 33 -28.50 -11.98 -1.02
CA GLU A 33 -27.06 -12.32 -1.08
C GLU A 33 -26.35 -11.13 -1.72
N LEU A 34 -25.32 -10.57 -1.05
CA LEU A 34 -24.75 -9.24 -1.34
C LEU A 34 -24.78 -8.97 -2.85
N PRO A 35 -25.41 -7.87 -3.32
CA PRO A 35 -25.51 -7.61 -4.75
C PRO A 35 -24.12 -7.78 -5.36
N GLU A 36 -23.94 -8.67 -6.34
CA GLU A 36 -22.60 -8.95 -6.92
C GLU A 36 -21.89 -7.64 -7.32
N ARG A 37 -22.68 -6.63 -7.71
CA ARG A 37 -22.23 -5.27 -8.02
C ARG A 37 -21.58 -4.56 -6.82
N GLY A 38 -22.11 -4.75 -5.60
CA GLY A 38 -21.53 -4.21 -4.37
C GLY A 38 -20.17 -4.83 -4.06
N VAL A 39 -20.02 -6.15 -4.24
CA VAL A 39 -18.74 -6.85 -4.08
C VAL A 39 -17.71 -6.34 -5.11
N GLU A 40 -18.13 -6.21 -6.37
CA GLU A 40 -17.29 -5.64 -7.44
C GLU A 40 -16.87 -4.19 -7.12
N THR A 41 -17.80 -3.35 -6.66
CA THR A 41 -17.51 -1.97 -6.26
C THR A 41 -16.51 -1.91 -5.11
N ILE A 42 -16.65 -2.76 -4.08
CA ILE A 42 -15.71 -2.80 -2.96
C ILE A 42 -14.30 -3.13 -3.45
N PHE A 43 -14.11 -4.20 -4.23
CA PHE A 43 -12.79 -4.55 -4.74
C PHE A 43 -12.22 -3.48 -5.65
N ARG A 44 -13.03 -2.88 -6.53
CA ARG A 44 -12.61 -1.77 -7.40
C ARG A 44 -12.13 -0.57 -6.59
N VAL A 45 -12.89 -0.15 -5.59
CA VAL A 45 -12.54 0.99 -4.73
C VAL A 45 -11.30 0.66 -3.90
N ALA A 46 -11.23 -0.54 -3.31
CA ALA A 46 -10.11 -0.95 -2.48
C ALA A 46 -8.80 -0.99 -3.29
N LEU A 47 -8.78 -1.65 -4.45
CA LEU A 47 -7.61 -1.71 -5.33
C LEU A 47 -7.18 -0.30 -5.78
N ARG A 48 -8.13 0.57 -6.17
CA ARG A 48 -7.85 1.96 -6.52
C ARG A 48 -7.24 2.74 -5.36
N ASN A 49 -7.77 2.56 -4.15
CA ASN A 49 -7.23 3.19 -2.94
C ASN A 49 -5.80 2.73 -2.68
N HIS A 50 -5.50 1.44 -2.81
CA HIS A 50 -4.13 0.93 -2.62
C HIS A 50 -3.13 1.46 -3.65
N ILE A 51 -3.51 1.54 -4.93
CA ILE A 51 -2.67 2.17 -5.96
C ILE A 51 -2.41 3.63 -5.58
N THR A 52 -3.45 4.37 -5.24
CA THR A 52 -3.34 5.77 -4.82
C THR A 52 -2.45 5.94 -3.59
N LEU A 53 -2.59 5.08 -2.58
CA LEU A 53 -1.76 5.11 -1.37
C LEU A 53 -0.29 4.77 -1.68
N SER A 54 -0.05 3.84 -2.61
CA SER A 54 1.30 3.54 -3.10
C SER A 54 1.91 4.77 -3.78
N ASP A 55 1.16 5.44 -4.67
CA ASP A 55 1.61 6.64 -5.37
C ASP A 55 1.91 7.79 -4.40
N ILE A 56 1.08 7.94 -3.35
CA ILE A 56 1.31 8.92 -2.28
C ILE A 56 2.61 8.61 -1.53
N ALA A 57 2.88 7.33 -1.22
CA ALA A 57 4.12 6.94 -0.56
C ALA A 57 5.35 7.24 -1.44
N ASP A 58 5.29 6.89 -2.72
CA ASP A 58 6.38 7.15 -3.67
C ASP A 58 6.61 8.66 -3.86
N THR A 59 5.53 9.44 -3.93
CA THR A 59 5.59 10.91 -3.98
C THR A 59 6.27 11.48 -2.73
N LYS A 60 5.90 11.02 -1.54
CA LYS A 60 6.53 11.47 -0.27
C LYS A 60 8.02 11.14 -0.22
N ALA A 61 8.43 9.96 -0.66
CA ALA A 61 9.85 9.60 -0.75
C ALA A 61 10.61 10.48 -1.77
N ASN A 62 10.01 10.78 -2.92
CA ASN A 62 10.62 11.65 -3.93
C ASN A 62 10.74 13.11 -3.48
N ILE A 63 9.77 13.63 -2.71
CA ILE A 63 9.87 14.94 -2.06
C ILE A 63 11.05 14.94 -1.09
N LEU A 64 11.17 13.92 -0.24
CA LEU A 64 12.24 13.81 0.75
C LEU A 64 13.62 13.69 0.09
N LEU A 65 13.72 12.95 -1.02
CA LEU A 65 14.91 12.86 -1.86
C LEU A 65 15.32 14.24 -2.41
N SER A 66 14.37 14.97 -2.99
CA SER A 66 14.59 16.30 -3.55
C SER A 66 15.04 17.31 -2.49
N VAL A 67 14.39 17.31 -1.32
CA VAL A 67 14.77 18.19 -0.20
C VAL A 67 16.18 17.88 0.29
N ASN A 68 16.54 16.60 0.48
CA ASN A 68 17.89 16.21 0.88
C ASN A 68 18.94 16.60 -0.18
N ALA A 69 18.63 16.45 -1.47
CA ALA A 69 19.53 16.88 -2.54
C ALA A 69 19.79 18.39 -2.53
N ILE A 70 18.74 19.20 -2.30
CA ILE A 70 18.86 20.66 -2.16
C ILE A 70 19.73 21.00 -0.93
N ILE A 71 19.48 20.35 0.21
CA ILE A 71 20.25 20.53 1.44
C ILE A 71 21.74 20.25 1.21
N ILE A 72 22.06 19.11 0.58
CA ILE A 72 23.44 18.75 0.24
C ILE A 72 24.05 19.80 -0.68
N SER A 73 23.34 20.20 -1.74
CA SER A 73 23.83 21.21 -2.69
C SER A 73 24.19 22.53 -1.98
N VAL A 74 23.28 23.06 -1.16
CA VAL A 74 23.51 24.29 -0.39
C VAL A 74 24.64 24.12 0.61
N ALA A 75 24.73 22.97 1.29
CA ALA A 75 25.79 22.70 2.23
C ALA A 75 27.16 22.62 1.56
N LEU A 76 27.27 21.93 0.42
CA LEU A 76 28.49 21.84 -0.36
C LEU A 76 28.93 23.21 -0.89
N SER A 77 28.00 24.03 -1.38
CA SER A 77 28.35 25.35 -1.92
C SER A 77 28.74 26.37 -0.85
N ASN A 78 28.19 26.29 0.37
CA ASN A 78 28.37 27.32 1.40
C ASN A 78 29.26 26.91 2.59
N LEU A 79 29.22 25.64 3.00
CA LEU A 79 29.98 25.15 4.15
C LEU A 79 31.35 24.63 3.73
N LEU A 80 31.48 23.81 2.68
CA LEU A 80 32.78 23.23 2.31
C LEU A 80 33.89 24.25 2.05
N PRO A 81 33.68 25.35 1.29
CA PRO A 81 34.74 26.34 1.07
C PRO A 81 35.21 27.02 2.35
N LYS A 82 34.36 27.06 3.38
CA LYS A 82 34.70 27.63 4.68
C LYS A 82 35.52 26.68 5.54
N LEU A 83 35.45 25.36 5.31
CA LEU A 83 36.20 24.34 6.06
C LEU A 83 37.69 24.28 5.68
N ASP A 84 38.06 24.78 4.49
CA ASP A 84 39.48 24.91 4.08
C ASP A 84 40.23 26.01 4.85
N ASN A 85 39.51 26.86 5.61
CA ASN A 85 40.13 27.86 6.46
C ASN A 85 40.44 27.27 7.86
N PRO A 86 41.69 27.31 8.35
CA PRO A 86 42.08 26.83 9.68
C PRO A 86 41.23 27.40 10.83
N SER A 87 40.73 28.63 10.70
CA SER A 87 39.90 29.28 11.72
C SER A 87 38.51 28.64 11.87
N ASN A 88 38.04 27.86 10.89
CA ASN A 88 36.71 27.26 10.87
C ASN A 88 36.72 25.74 11.14
N GLN A 89 37.83 25.19 11.62
CA GLN A 89 37.95 23.75 11.88
C GLN A 89 36.86 23.22 12.84
N TYR A 90 36.34 24.06 13.73
CA TYR A 90 35.24 23.71 14.64
C TYR A 90 33.93 23.36 13.91
N LEU A 91 33.72 23.80 12.67
CA LEU A 91 32.54 23.50 11.86
C LEU A 91 32.62 22.14 11.14
N VAL A 92 33.80 21.51 11.10
CA VAL A 92 34.01 20.24 10.38
C VAL A 92 33.15 19.12 10.99
N TYR A 93 33.21 18.93 12.31
CA TYR A 93 32.48 17.86 12.99
C TYR A 93 30.95 17.99 12.84
N PRO A 94 30.32 19.16 13.11
CA PRO A 94 28.89 19.34 12.85
C PRO A 94 28.50 19.10 11.39
N THR A 95 29.34 19.53 10.43
CA THR A 95 29.06 19.35 8.99
C THR A 95 29.09 17.87 8.58
N ILE A 96 30.06 17.09 9.09
CA ILE A 96 30.13 15.64 8.82
C ILE A 96 28.91 14.93 9.39
N VAL A 97 28.52 15.24 10.63
CA VAL A 97 27.32 14.66 11.26
C VAL A 97 26.07 14.99 10.43
N PHE A 98 25.93 16.25 10.02
CA PHE A 98 24.81 16.69 9.19
C PHE A 98 24.73 15.97 7.84
N LEU A 99 25.85 15.89 7.12
CA LEU A 99 25.94 15.19 5.85
C LEU A 99 25.65 13.70 6.01
N PHE A 100 26.17 13.07 7.07
CA PHE A 100 25.92 11.66 7.36
C PHE A 100 24.42 11.37 7.51
N PHE A 101 23.72 12.11 8.36
CA PHE A 101 22.28 11.92 8.53
C PHE A 101 21.48 12.21 7.26
N THR A 102 21.88 13.21 6.48
CA THR A 102 21.24 13.54 5.21
C THR A 102 21.39 12.42 4.19
N VAL A 103 22.59 11.85 4.07
CA VAL A 103 22.86 10.70 3.18
C VAL A 103 22.09 9.46 3.64
N VAL A 104 22.08 9.13 4.94
CA VAL A 104 21.32 7.99 5.46
C VAL A 104 19.83 8.16 5.16
N SER A 105 19.27 9.35 5.38
CA SER A 105 17.88 9.67 5.02
C SER A 105 17.63 9.49 3.51
N MET A 106 18.55 9.96 2.68
CA MET A 106 18.46 9.81 1.21
C MET A 106 18.41 8.33 0.79
N VAL A 107 19.30 7.49 1.35
CA VAL A 107 19.34 6.05 1.06
C VAL A 107 18.04 5.37 1.47
N LEU A 108 17.49 5.70 2.65
CA LEU A 108 16.22 5.14 3.11
C LEU A 108 15.04 5.55 2.23
N SER A 109 15.00 6.80 1.74
CA SER A 109 14.00 7.25 0.76
C SER A 109 14.06 6.43 -0.53
N VAL A 110 15.27 6.19 -1.06
CA VAL A 110 15.47 5.36 -2.27
C VAL A 110 15.04 3.91 -2.03
N LEU A 111 15.30 3.36 -0.84
CA LEU A 111 14.84 2.01 -0.49
C LEU A 111 13.32 1.91 -0.41
N ALA A 112 12.63 2.99 -0.05
CA ALA A 112 11.17 3.00 0.03
C ALA A 112 10.50 3.03 -1.35
N THR A 113 11.14 3.63 -2.37
CA THR A 113 10.66 3.64 -3.76
C THR A 113 11.11 2.40 -4.55
N ARG A 114 12.01 1.58 -3.99
CA ARG A 114 12.49 0.36 -4.66
C ARG A 114 11.33 -0.63 -4.87
N PRO A 115 11.10 -1.12 -6.10
CA PRO A 115 10.07 -2.13 -6.35
C PRO A 115 10.44 -3.45 -5.67
N ASN A 116 9.48 -4.06 -4.98
CA ASN A 116 9.63 -5.43 -4.45
C ASN A 116 9.20 -6.43 -5.53
N VAL A 117 10.13 -7.31 -5.92
CA VAL A 117 9.84 -8.47 -6.78
C VAL A 117 9.59 -9.70 -5.91
N THR A 118 8.38 -10.24 -5.97
CA THR A 118 8.05 -11.56 -5.41
C THR A 118 8.46 -12.66 -6.39
N LYS A 119 8.58 -13.91 -5.90
CA LYS A 119 8.94 -15.08 -6.70
C LYS A 119 7.72 -15.58 -7.50
N GLY A 120 7.85 -15.74 -8.81
CA GLY A 120 6.72 -15.91 -9.73
C GLY A 120 6.62 -17.23 -10.48
N LYS A 121 6.54 -18.37 -9.79
CA LYS A 121 6.21 -19.66 -10.42
C LYS A 121 5.18 -20.46 -9.59
N PHE A 122 4.23 -21.08 -10.28
CA PHE A 122 3.23 -21.99 -9.72
C PHE A 122 3.08 -23.23 -10.60
N SER A 123 2.65 -24.34 -10.00
CA SER A 123 2.27 -25.56 -10.71
C SER A 123 0.77 -25.54 -11.07
N LYS A 124 0.38 -26.32 -12.10
CA LYS A 124 -1.03 -26.55 -12.43
C LYS A 124 -1.84 -27.12 -11.25
N GLN A 125 -1.19 -27.87 -10.36
CA GLN A 125 -1.79 -28.37 -9.12
C GLN A 125 -2.12 -27.27 -8.12
N ASP A 126 -1.30 -26.22 -8.01
CA ASP A 126 -1.57 -25.12 -7.06
C ASP A 126 -2.81 -24.31 -7.49
N VAL A 127 -3.04 -24.23 -8.81
CA VAL A 127 -4.24 -23.63 -9.42
C VAL A 127 -5.48 -24.50 -9.17
N ALA A 128 -5.36 -25.81 -9.39
CA ALA A 128 -6.45 -26.76 -9.12
C ALA A 128 -6.85 -26.78 -7.62
N ASP A 129 -5.87 -26.62 -6.73
CA ASP A 129 -6.06 -26.53 -5.28
C ASP A 129 -6.57 -25.15 -4.81
N LYS A 130 -6.78 -24.18 -5.72
CA LYS A 130 -7.23 -22.81 -5.42
C LYS A 130 -6.33 -22.05 -4.42
N LYS A 131 -5.07 -22.47 -4.29
CA LYS A 131 -4.12 -21.89 -3.32
C LYS A 131 -3.46 -20.62 -3.86
N VAL A 132 -3.39 -20.45 -5.18
CA VAL A 132 -2.65 -19.37 -5.85
C VAL A 132 -3.49 -18.11 -6.04
N ASN A 133 -2.89 -16.95 -5.76
CA ASN A 133 -3.41 -15.67 -6.22
C ASN A 133 -2.93 -15.41 -7.66
N LEU A 134 -3.79 -15.72 -8.63
CA LEU A 134 -3.53 -15.55 -10.06
C LEU A 134 -3.55 -14.09 -10.52
N LEU A 135 -4.13 -13.19 -9.72
CA LEU A 135 -4.30 -11.77 -10.08
C LEU A 135 -3.05 -10.93 -9.79
N PHE A 136 -2.16 -11.44 -8.94
CA PHE A 136 -0.95 -10.73 -8.60
C PHE A 136 0.12 -10.88 -9.70
N PHE A 137 0.58 -9.76 -10.25
CA PHE A 137 1.58 -9.74 -11.32
C PHE A 137 2.85 -10.52 -10.96
N GLY A 138 3.29 -10.42 -9.71
CA GLY A 138 4.48 -11.09 -9.21
C GLY A 138 4.34 -12.61 -9.13
N ASN A 139 3.14 -13.14 -9.38
CA ASN A 139 2.85 -14.56 -9.39
C ASN A 139 2.78 -15.17 -10.80
N PHE A 140 2.30 -14.44 -11.80
CA PHE A 140 2.12 -14.98 -13.16
C PHE A 140 3.17 -14.51 -14.17
N HIS A 141 4.07 -13.57 -13.83
CA HIS A 141 4.99 -12.95 -14.80
C HIS A 141 5.99 -13.90 -15.49
N GLN A 142 6.13 -15.15 -15.04
CA GLN A 142 6.96 -16.19 -15.69
C GLN A 142 6.14 -17.35 -16.26
N MET A 143 4.80 -17.26 -16.28
CA MET A 143 3.92 -18.29 -16.83
C MET A 143 3.79 -18.17 -18.35
N GLN A 144 3.56 -19.30 -19.01
CA GLN A 144 3.19 -19.31 -20.43
C GLN A 144 1.76 -18.78 -20.62
N LEU A 145 1.50 -18.12 -21.76
CA LEU A 145 0.20 -17.51 -22.04
C LEU A 145 -0.95 -18.53 -21.98
N ASP A 146 -0.77 -19.73 -22.54
CA ASP A 146 -1.80 -20.76 -22.60
C ASP A 146 -2.19 -21.25 -21.19
N GLU A 147 -1.19 -21.38 -20.30
CA GLU A 147 -1.42 -21.78 -18.90
C GLU A 147 -2.13 -20.68 -18.11
N PHE A 148 -1.73 -19.42 -18.31
CA PHE A 148 -2.39 -18.28 -17.69
C PHE A 148 -3.84 -18.14 -18.17
N GLN A 149 -4.11 -18.27 -19.47
CA GLN A 149 -5.45 -18.20 -20.04
C GLN A 149 -6.34 -19.33 -19.50
N TRP A 150 -5.83 -20.55 -19.40
CA TRP A 150 -6.56 -21.67 -18.83
C TRP A 150 -6.92 -21.42 -17.36
N ALA A 151 -5.95 -20.98 -16.55
CA ALA A 151 -6.15 -20.69 -15.13
C ALA A 151 -7.17 -19.56 -14.91
N MET A 152 -7.09 -18.49 -15.70
CA MET A 152 -8.05 -17.37 -15.65
C MET A 152 -9.47 -17.81 -16.01
N LYS A 153 -9.62 -18.64 -17.07
CA LYS A 153 -10.92 -19.19 -17.46
C LYS A 153 -11.50 -20.09 -16.37
N GLU A 154 -10.67 -20.89 -15.70
CA GLU A 154 -11.12 -21.77 -14.62
C GLU A 154 -11.56 -20.97 -13.39
N MET A 155 -10.79 -19.95 -13.00
CA MET A 155 -11.17 -19.04 -11.92
C MET A 155 -12.45 -18.26 -12.21
N MET A 156 -12.69 -17.83 -13.45
CA MET A 156 -13.90 -17.09 -13.82
C MET A 156 -15.18 -17.93 -13.73
N LYS A 157 -15.09 -19.26 -13.80
CA LYS A 157 -16.25 -20.16 -13.64
C LYS A 157 -16.68 -20.31 -12.18
N ASP A 158 -15.79 -20.04 -11.24
CA ASP A 158 -16.00 -20.25 -9.80
C ASP A 158 -15.95 -18.92 -9.05
N ARG A 159 -17.12 -18.45 -8.59
CA ARG A 159 -17.27 -17.18 -7.85
C ARG A 159 -16.46 -17.14 -6.56
N ASP A 160 -16.45 -18.24 -5.80
CA ASP A 160 -15.73 -18.31 -4.54
C ASP A 160 -14.21 -18.27 -4.77
N TYR A 161 -13.75 -18.94 -5.84
CA TYR A 161 -12.34 -18.88 -6.21
C TYR A 161 -11.92 -17.47 -6.65
N LEU A 162 -12.74 -16.79 -7.46
CA LEU A 162 -12.50 -15.41 -7.87
C LEU A 162 -12.41 -14.46 -6.67
N TYR A 163 -13.39 -14.49 -5.76
CA TYR A 163 -13.40 -13.60 -4.59
C TYR A 163 -12.29 -13.93 -3.60
N SER A 164 -11.96 -15.20 -3.40
CA SER A 164 -10.79 -15.61 -2.61
C SER A 164 -9.49 -15.06 -3.19
N SER A 165 -9.33 -15.12 -4.52
CA SER A 165 -8.14 -14.58 -5.20
C SER A 165 -8.04 -13.06 -5.07
N LEU A 166 -9.14 -12.33 -5.27
CA LEU A 166 -9.20 -10.88 -5.06
C LEU A 166 -8.90 -10.48 -3.61
N THR A 167 -9.38 -11.26 -2.64
CA THR A 167 -9.12 -11.04 -1.21
C THR A 167 -7.64 -11.22 -0.89
N LYS A 168 -7.01 -12.29 -1.40
CA LYS A 168 -5.57 -12.52 -1.25
C LYS A 168 -4.77 -11.38 -1.89
N ASP A 169 -5.16 -10.92 -3.07
CA ASP A 169 -4.49 -9.81 -3.76
C ASP A 169 -4.52 -8.52 -2.94
N LEU A 170 -5.71 -8.17 -2.44
CA LEU A 170 -5.89 -7.02 -1.56
C LEU A 170 -5.04 -7.11 -0.29
N TYR A 171 -4.95 -8.29 0.32
CA TYR A 171 -4.11 -8.54 1.50
C TYR A 171 -2.61 -8.34 1.21
N PHE A 172 -2.09 -8.94 0.14
CA PHE A 172 -0.68 -8.80 -0.23
C PHE A 172 -0.33 -7.36 -0.61
N LEU A 173 -1.23 -6.66 -1.31
CA LEU A 173 -1.06 -5.25 -1.63
C LEU A 173 -0.98 -4.38 -0.36
N GLY A 174 -1.76 -4.72 0.67
CA GLY A 174 -1.66 -4.12 1.99
C GLY A 174 -0.31 -4.35 2.68
N LEU A 175 0.26 -5.56 2.60
CA LEU A 175 1.58 -5.87 3.16
C LEU A 175 2.70 -5.06 2.50
N VAL A 176 2.66 -4.93 1.16
CA VAL A 176 3.62 -4.11 0.41
C VAL A 176 3.53 -2.65 0.83
N LEU A 177 2.31 -2.13 1.00
CA LEU A 177 2.08 -0.77 1.43
C LEU A 177 2.59 -0.53 2.86
N ASN A 178 2.31 -1.45 3.80
CA ASN A 178 2.80 -1.36 5.16
C ASN A 178 4.34 -1.27 5.21
N ARG A 179 5.03 -2.05 4.37
CA ARG A 179 6.49 -1.97 4.24
C ARG A 179 6.96 -0.60 3.72
N LYS A 180 6.33 -0.07 2.65
CA LYS A 180 6.66 1.27 2.11
C LYS A 180 6.49 2.35 3.18
N TYR A 181 5.34 2.35 3.87
CA TYR A 181 5.06 3.33 4.92
C TYR A 181 5.95 3.17 6.16
N GLY A 182 6.36 1.94 6.49
CA GLY A 182 7.34 1.68 7.54
C GLY A 182 8.72 2.27 7.21
N LEU A 183 9.21 2.07 5.99
CA LEU A 183 10.46 2.68 5.52
C LEU A 183 10.39 4.20 5.53
N LEU A 184 9.31 4.79 4.98
CA LEU A 184 9.09 6.23 5.02
C LEU A 184 9.14 6.77 6.45
N ARG A 185 8.43 6.12 7.38
CA ARG A 185 8.40 6.54 8.79
C ARG A 185 9.81 6.58 9.39
N MET A 186 10.59 5.52 9.16
CA MET A 186 11.99 5.48 9.60
C MET A 186 12.81 6.59 8.97
N THR A 187 12.63 6.86 7.68
CA THR A 187 13.33 7.95 7.00
C THR A 187 13.03 9.31 7.63
N TYR A 188 11.76 9.60 7.92
CA TYR A 188 11.37 10.84 8.59
C TYR A 188 11.95 10.94 10.00
N SER A 189 11.94 9.85 10.76
CA SER A 189 12.56 9.83 12.10
C SER A 189 14.06 10.10 12.03
N VAL A 190 14.79 9.43 11.13
CA VAL A 190 16.24 9.64 10.96
C VAL A 190 16.54 11.06 10.49
N PHE A 191 15.77 11.58 9.54
CA PHE A 191 15.92 12.95 9.05
C PHE A 191 15.71 13.99 10.16
N MET A 192 14.63 13.86 10.91
CA MET A 192 14.28 14.78 11.99
C MET A 192 15.31 14.75 13.12
N VAL A 193 15.70 13.56 13.58
CA VAL A 193 16.74 13.39 14.60
C VAL A 193 18.08 13.94 14.10
N GLY A 194 18.42 13.67 12.83
CA GLY A 194 19.64 14.15 12.21
C GLY A 194 19.73 15.67 12.17
N ILE A 195 18.63 16.36 11.81
CA ILE A 195 18.56 17.83 11.85
C ILE A 195 18.76 18.34 13.27
N VAL A 196 18.03 17.79 14.25
CA VAL A 196 18.12 18.26 15.65
C VAL A 196 19.53 18.09 16.20
N ILE A 197 20.14 16.92 16.02
CA ILE A 197 21.52 16.65 16.46
C ILE A 197 22.49 17.60 15.78
N SER A 198 22.31 17.85 14.47
CA SER A 198 23.20 18.74 13.72
C SER A 198 23.09 20.17 14.20
N VAL A 199 21.87 20.68 14.44
CA VAL A 199 21.65 22.03 14.98
C VAL A 199 22.32 22.19 16.34
N ILE A 200 22.17 21.21 17.23
CA ILE A 200 22.84 21.21 18.54
C ILE A 200 24.36 21.18 18.38
N ALA A 201 24.89 20.35 17.48
CA ALA A 201 26.32 20.27 17.21
C ALA A 201 26.88 21.59 16.70
N PHE A 202 26.19 22.26 15.77
CA PHE A 202 26.57 23.59 15.29
C PHE A 202 26.52 24.62 16.42
N ALA A 203 25.48 24.61 17.26
CA ALA A 203 25.37 25.53 18.39
C ALA A 203 26.53 25.38 19.40
N ILE A 204 26.87 24.13 19.76
CA ILE A 204 28.01 23.84 20.65
C ILE A 204 29.32 24.28 19.99
N ALA A 205 29.51 23.97 18.70
CA ALA A 205 30.70 24.36 17.97
C ALA A 205 30.88 25.89 17.95
N PHE A 206 29.81 26.66 17.74
CA PHE A 206 29.85 28.12 17.83
C PHE A 206 30.14 28.65 19.23
N GLN A 207 29.61 28.01 20.28
CA GLN A 207 29.85 28.46 21.66
C GLN A 207 31.29 28.18 22.11
N THR A 208 31.84 27.02 21.72
CA THR A 208 33.23 26.66 22.01
C THR A 208 34.24 27.49 21.19
N SER A 209 33.91 27.86 19.94
CA SER A 209 34.74 28.79 19.15
C SER A 209 34.57 30.24 19.61
N GLY A 210 33.39 30.64 20.07
CA GLY A 210 33.11 31.97 20.64
C GLY A 210 33.82 32.22 21.97
N GLY A 211 34.19 31.18 22.71
CA GLY A 211 35.10 31.26 23.87
C GLY A 211 36.56 31.56 23.50
N ALA A 212 36.96 31.36 22.23
CA ALA A 212 38.27 31.75 21.70
C ALA A 212 38.27 33.13 21.03
N VAL A 213 37.09 33.74 20.87
CA VAL A 213 36.90 35.11 20.38
C VAL A 213 36.17 35.91 21.46
N SER A 214 36.79 36.02 22.63
CA SER A 214 36.43 37.03 23.62
C SER A 214 37.02 38.37 23.20
N ILE A 215 36.14 39.36 23.05
CA ILE A 215 36.29 40.83 23.15
C ILE A 215 37.72 41.34 23.37
#